data_AF-A0A9N9AYB1-F1
#
_entry.id   AF-A0A9N9AYB1-F1
#
_cell.length_a   1.000
_cell.length_b   1.000
_cell.length_c   1.000
_cell.angle_alpha   90.00
_cell.angle_beta   90.00
_cell.angle_gamma   90.00
#
_symmetry.space_group_name_H-M   'P 1'
#
loop_
_entity.id
_entity.type
_entity.pdbx_description
1 polymer ?
#
loop_
_entity_poly.entity_id
_entity_poly.type
_entity_poly.pdbx_seq_one_letter_code
_entity_poly.pdbx_strand_id
1 'polypeptide(L)'
;MGWLKKHIEILHSDEKVISAFKHLEENIKRSQISNDLCEDEKKFVHDRKFYIREAFAKYVGVEVDEIHPDDIPIIALTGSGGGFSIIDAVKVFNALADTSAPQGAVELAFGGLVQKKDSGIHLSLVDIYGALLGAKLLIGHDPTIQSLDFKMSSQKKYVEGGKKPLPLYAAIYNNRPWKDYLEPEYAALIPDYEQVLERHKMKNGYFQWYEFTPFEFGCEEFPGDLLGSSPAGTLKFDLREFEMTLPDGIKSEFGKISKEVQDKLGEHEKDVFERIHLIPPTNNHNYSYHLYPPPYELGINSLRNLPILDPAPSNELPMYPLTNPSRKIDIIVGFNSARQVIEHELFDEQQIEFCKRRGYDRIARDISNKHCEIYDYIPNGKATGHNLQATNPTVFCHMPFLKNDKVDPTFEPLNANFTNTANFVYTTEQVNLMFNVAKQN
;
A
#
# COMPACT_ATOMS: atom_id res chain seq x y z
N MET A 1 -15.79 -32.57 -13.32
CA MET A 1 -14.85 -31.80 -14.19
C MET A 1 -15.49 -31.24 -15.47
N GLY A 2 -16.57 -31.81 -16.03
CA GLY A 2 -17.17 -31.31 -17.29
C GLY A 2 -17.90 -29.95 -17.21
N TRP A 3 -18.51 -29.62 -16.08
CA TRP A 3 -19.23 -28.35 -15.90
C TRP A 3 -18.28 -27.14 -15.81
N LEU A 4 -17.14 -27.28 -15.14
CA LEU A 4 -16.10 -26.25 -15.01
C LEU A 4 -15.44 -25.92 -16.37
N LYS A 5 -15.18 -26.95 -17.19
CA LYS A 5 -14.62 -26.78 -18.53
C LYS A 5 -15.58 -26.03 -19.47
N LYS A 6 -16.88 -26.32 -19.35
CA LYS A 6 -17.95 -25.62 -20.08
C LYS A 6 -18.10 -24.16 -19.61
N HIS A 7 -17.88 -23.87 -18.32
CA HIS A 7 -17.89 -22.51 -17.79
C HIS A 7 -16.69 -21.68 -18.27
N ILE A 8 -15.51 -22.31 -18.37
CA ILE A 8 -14.28 -21.70 -18.91
C ILE A 8 -14.38 -21.46 -20.43
N GLU A 9 -15.02 -22.36 -21.18
CA GLU A 9 -15.29 -22.17 -22.61
C GLU A 9 -16.27 -21.01 -22.87
N ILE A 10 -17.26 -20.82 -21.98
CA ILE A 10 -18.20 -19.69 -22.03
C ILE A 10 -17.47 -18.37 -21.73
N LEU A 11 -16.56 -18.33 -20.75
CA LEU A 11 -15.79 -17.13 -20.42
C LEU A 11 -14.84 -16.69 -21.56
N HIS A 12 -14.27 -17.63 -22.32
CA HIS A 12 -13.38 -17.30 -23.44
C HIS A 12 -14.08 -16.99 -24.76
N SER A 13 -15.36 -17.35 -24.90
CA SER A 13 -16.16 -17.11 -26.12
C SER A 13 -17.15 -15.95 -26.00
N ASP A 14 -17.26 -15.34 -24.80
CA ASP A 14 -18.14 -14.20 -24.58
C ASP A 14 -17.59 -12.95 -25.29
N GLU A 15 -18.36 -12.44 -26.26
CA GLU A 15 -18.08 -11.17 -26.92
C GLU A 15 -17.88 -10.01 -25.93
N LYS A 16 -18.43 -10.09 -24.71
CA LYS A 16 -18.15 -9.12 -23.64
C LYS A 16 -16.74 -9.21 -23.09
N VAL A 17 -16.15 -10.40 -23.03
CA VAL A 17 -14.76 -10.59 -22.59
C VAL A 17 -13.79 -10.13 -23.69
N ILE A 18 -14.08 -10.47 -24.95
CA ILE A 18 -13.30 -9.98 -26.11
C ILE A 18 -13.44 -8.45 -26.25
N SER A 19 -14.65 -7.91 -26.04
CA SER A 19 -14.90 -6.46 -25.96
C SER A 19 -14.14 -5.84 -24.80
N ALA A 20 -14.13 -6.47 -23.62
CA ALA A 20 -13.34 -6.02 -22.47
C ALA A 20 -11.84 -6.02 -22.78
N PHE A 21 -11.31 -6.99 -23.53
CA PHE A 21 -9.92 -7.01 -23.99
C PHE A 21 -9.62 -5.92 -25.04
N LYS A 22 -10.53 -5.66 -25.99
CA LYS A 22 -10.39 -4.52 -26.92
C LYS A 22 -10.48 -3.18 -26.21
N HIS A 23 -11.36 -3.07 -25.22
CA HIS A 23 -11.42 -1.91 -24.35
C HIS A 23 -10.17 -1.82 -23.47
N LEU A 24 -9.58 -2.94 -23.07
CA LEU A 24 -8.28 -2.98 -22.38
C LEU A 24 -7.17 -2.50 -23.31
N GLU A 25 -7.11 -2.91 -24.58
CA GLU A 25 -6.15 -2.40 -25.57
C GLU A 25 -6.36 -0.90 -25.85
N GLU A 26 -7.61 -0.44 -25.95
CA GLU A 26 -7.93 0.98 -26.07
C GLU A 26 -7.63 1.76 -24.79
N ASN A 27 -7.80 1.15 -23.61
CA ASN A 27 -7.49 1.71 -22.29
C ASN A 27 -5.99 1.67 -21.98
N ILE A 28 -5.24 0.74 -22.55
CA ILE A 28 -3.78 0.71 -22.57
C ILE A 28 -3.26 1.77 -23.55
N LYS A 29 -3.90 1.97 -24.71
CA LYS A 29 -3.61 3.14 -25.57
C LYS A 29 -4.01 4.47 -24.95
N ARG A 30 -5.06 4.48 -24.12
CA ARG A 30 -5.50 5.61 -23.28
C ARG A 30 -4.81 5.64 -21.93
N SER A 31 -3.92 4.70 -21.60
CA SER A 31 -3.24 4.66 -20.31
C SER A 31 -2.64 6.04 -20.18
N GLN A 32 -3.23 6.80 -19.27
CA GLN A 32 -3.06 8.24 -19.26
C GLN A 32 -1.62 8.43 -18.83
N ILE A 33 -0.70 8.65 -19.77
CA ILE A 33 0.65 9.17 -19.50
C ILE A 33 0.45 10.60 -19.00
N SER A 34 -0.18 10.74 -17.85
CA SER A 34 -0.59 11.97 -17.21
C SER A 34 -0.36 11.77 -15.73
N ASN A 35 0.33 12.73 -15.15
CA ASN A 35 0.56 12.81 -13.71
C ASN A 35 -0.62 13.50 -12.99
N ASP A 36 -1.73 13.69 -13.69
CA ASP A 36 -2.96 14.28 -13.20
C ASP A 36 -3.95 13.19 -12.80
N LEU A 37 -4.92 13.54 -11.96
CA LEU A 37 -5.96 12.61 -11.51
C LEU A 37 -6.84 12.17 -12.69
N CYS A 38 -7.32 10.93 -12.64
CA CYS A 38 -8.35 10.48 -13.57
C CYS A 38 -9.64 11.31 -13.43
N GLU A 39 -10.46 11.30 -14.48
CA GLU A 39 -11.70 12.08 -14.52
C GLU A 39 -12.71 11.63 -13.44
N ASP A 40 -12.72 10.34 -13.09
CA ASP A 40 -13.56 9.79 -12.01
C ASP A 40 -13.16 10.39 -10.65
N GLU A 41 -11.85 10.49 -10.35
CA GLU A 41 -11.38 11.08 -9.09
C GLU A 41 -11.61 12.59 -9.06
N LYS A 42 -11.36 13.31 -10.17
CA LYS A 42 -11.69 14.75 -10.27
C LYS A 42 -13.17 15.02 -9.98
N LYS A 43 -14.05 14.23 -10.60
CA LYS A 43 -15.49 14.29 -10.36
C LYS A 43 -15.83 13.99 -8.90
N PHE A 44 -15.20 12.97 -8.30
CA PHE A 44 -15.37 12.66 -6.88
C PHE A 44 -15.00 13.85 -5.98
N VAL A 45 -13.83 14.48 -6.20
CA VAL A 45 -13.37 15.62 -5.40
C VAL A 45 -14.37 16.77 -5.47
N HIS A 46 -14.82 17.10 -6.69
CA HIS A 46 -15.87 18.10 -6.92
C HIS A 46 -17.14 17.76 -6.11
N ASP A 47 -17.74 16.58 -6.36
CA ASP A 47 -19.00 16.19 -5.73
C ASP A 47 -18.89 16.13 -4.20
N ARG A 48 -17.75 15.67 -3.68
CA ARG A 48 -17.48 15.60 -2.24
C ARG A 48 -17.45 16.99 -1.62
N LYS A 49 -16.79 17.97 -2.24
CA LYS A 49 -16.75 19.36 -1.76
C LYS A 49 -18.16 19.95 -1.67
N PHE A 50 -19.00 19.73 -2.68
CA PHE A 50 -20.41 20.15 -2.62
C PHE A 50 -21.18 19.42 -1.51
N TYR A 51 -20.98 18.11 -1.37
CA TYR A 51 -21.66 17.31 -0.35
C TYR A 51 -21.32 17.75 1.09
N ILE A 52 -20.06 18.10 1.37
CA ILE A 52 -19.62 18.48 2.72
C ILE A 52 -19.79 19.96 3.05
N ARG A 53 -20.16 20.80 2.07
CA ARG A 53 -20.28 22.26 2.23
C ARG A 53 -21.14 22.66 3.41
N GLU A 54 -22.30 22.01 3.59
CA GLU A 54 -23.20 22.29 4.72
C GLU A 54 -22.57 21.93 6.07
N ALA A 55 -21.93 20.76 6.16
CA ALA A 55 -21.24 20.34 7.37
C ALA A 55 -20.05 21.26 7.70
N PHE A 56 -19.34 21.73 6.68
CA PHE A 56 -18.23 22.67 6.83
C PHE A 56 -18.70 24.05 7.28
N ALA A 57 -19.74 24.61 6.64
CA ALA A 57 -20.34 25.89 7.03
C ALA A 57 -20.79 25.88 8.50
N LYS A 58 -21.45 24.80 8.92
CA LYS A 58 -21.82 24.57 10.32
C LYS A 58 -20.62 24.49 11.26
N TYR A 59 -19.53 23.84 10.83
CA TYR A 59 -18.32 23.71 11.64
C TYR A 59 -17.61 25.06 11.85
N VAL A 60 -17.52 25.90 10.81
CA VAL A 60 -16.86 27.21 10.90
C VAL A 60 -17.79 28.32 11.44
N GLY A 61 -19.10 28.09 11.46
CA GLY A 61 -20.09 29.01 12.03
C GLY A 61 -20.59 30.11 11.09
N VAL A 62 -20.76 29.80 9.81
CA VAL A 62 -21.27 30.72 8.76
C VAL A 62 -22.42 30.08 7.98
N GLU A 63 -23.13 30.87 7.18
CA GLU A 63 -24.20 30.35 6.31
C GLU A 63 -23.62 29.58 5.11
N VAL A 64 -24.37 28.61 4.59
CA VAL A 64 -23.87 27.69 3.54
C VAL A 64 -23.50 28.45 2.26
N ASP A 65 -24.27 29.47 1.90
CA ASP A 65 -24.08 30.34 0.74
C ASP A 65 -22.81 31.20 0.83
N GLU A 66 -22.25 31.41 2.02
CA GLU A 66 -20.96 32.11 2.23
C GLU A 66 -19.73 31.25 1.89
N ILE A 67 -19.88 29.91 1.83
CA ILE A 67 -18.76 28.99 1.54
C ILE A 67 -18.67 28.71 0.04
N HIS A 68 -17.60 29.11 -0.64
CA HIS A 68 -17.33 28.55 -1.97
C HIS A 68 -16.77 27.12 -1.83
N PRO A 69 -17.17 26.14 -2.66
CA PRO A 69 -16.64 24.77 -2.58
C PRO A 69 -15.11 24.67 -2.66
N ASP A 70 -14.46 25.60 -3.38
CA ASP A 70 -13.00 25.64 -3.47
C ASP A 70 -12.31 26.01 -2.16
N ASP A 71 -12.99 26.74 -1.27
CA ASP A 71 -12.47 27.14 0.05
C ASP A 71 -12.48 25.99 1.06
N ILE A 72 -13.16 24.88 0.74
CA ILE A 72 -13.22 23.72 1.60
C ILE A 72 -11.90 22.95 1.50
N PRO A 73 -11.17 22.78 2.61
CA PRO A 73 -9.88 22.09 2.60
C PRO A 73 -10.05 20.60 2.30
N ILE A 74 -9.08 20.04 1.60
CA ILE A 74 -8.98 18.61 1.33
C ILE A 74 -8.20 17.98 2.48
N ILE A 75 -8.90 17.14 3.26
CA ILE A 75 -8.35 16.43 4.42
C ILE A 75 -8.21 14.96 4.07
N ALA A 76 -6.99 14.44 4.15
CA ALA A 76 -6.71 13.00 4.09
C ALA A 76 -6.58 12.40 5.48
N LEU A 77 -7.10 11.19 5.63
CA LEU A 77 -6.88 10.35 6.78
C LEU A 77 -6.02 9.17 6.34
N THR A 78 -4.99 8.86 7.13
CA THR A 78 -4.09 7.75 6.83
C THR A 78 -3.80 6.93 8.08
N GLY A 79 -3.57 5.63 7.90
CA GLY A 79 -3.27 4.70 8.96
C GLY A 79 -2.00 3.94 8.63
N SER A 80 -1.18 3.64 9.64
CA SER A 80 -0.01 2.80 9.42
C SER A 80 -0.39 1.35 9.16
N GLY A 81 0.56 0.61 8.61
CA GLY A 81 0.56 -0.84 8.75
C GLY A 81 0.60 -1.26 10.23
N GLY A 82 0.34 -2.54 10.46
CA GLY A 82 0.27 -3.11 11.82
C GLY A 82 -0.09 -4.57 11.73
N GLY A 83 0.61 -5.28 10.83
CA GLY A 83 0.23 -6.57 10.31
C GLY A 83 -0.10 -7.59 11.39
N PHE A 84 -0.85 -8.60 10.96
CA PHE A 84 -1.23 -9.74 11.75
C PHE A 84 -0.57 -10.97 11.08
N SER A 85 0.26 -11.77 11.76
CA SER A 85 1.15 -12.74 11.09
C SER A 85 0.88 -14.23 11.32
N ILE A 86 -0.19 -14.64 12.03
CA ILE A 86 -0.65 -16.04 12.04
C ILE A 86 -2.18 -16.19 11.88
N ILE A 87 -2.67 -16.55 10.69
CA ILE A 87 -4.07 -16.94 10.50
C ILE A 87 -4.24 -18.42 10.90
N ASP A 88 -5.08 -18.68 11.90
CA ASP A 88 -5.53 -20.03 12.23
C ASP A 88 -6.47 -20.54 11.13
N ALA A 89 -5.88 -21.22 10.14
CA ALA A 89 -6.61 -21.72 8.98
C ALA A 89 -7.75 -22.67 9.36
N VAL A 90 -7.59 -23.46 10.43
CA VAL A 90 -8.65 -24.39 10.90
C VAL A 90 -9.87 -23.60 11.35
N LYS A 91 -9.68 -22.52 12.12
CA LYS A 91 -10.80 -21.64 12.53
C LYS A 91 -11.46 -20.97 11.34
N VAL A 92 -10.70 -20.54 10.34
CA VAL A 92 -11.27 -19.98 9.10
C VAL A 92 -12.15 -21.02 8.40
N PHE A 93 -11.65 -22.24 8.19
CA PHE A 93 -12.44 -23.29 7.53
C PHE A 93 -13.71 -23.67 8.33
N ASN A 94 -13.63 -23.73 9.66
CA ASN A 94 -14.82 -23.94 10.49
C ASN A 94 -15.83 -22.80 10.32
N ALA A 95 -15.38 -21.53 10.34
CA ALA A 95 -16.26 -20.39 10.12
C ALA A 95 -16.92 -20.41 8.74
N LEU A 96 -16.21 -20.83 7.68
CA LEU A 96 -16.79 -20.99 6.34
C LEU A 96 -17.86 -22.11 6.32
N ALA A 97 -17.60 -23.21 7.03
CA ALA A 97 -18.54 -24.32 7.15
C ALA A 97 -19.85 -23.93 7.88
N ASP A 98 -19.77 -22.95 8.79
CA ASP A 98 -20.90 -22.44 9.57
C ASP A 98 -21.75 -21.38 8.82
N THR A 99 -21.38 -20.99 7.60
CA THR A 99 -22.18 -20.05 6.79
C THR A 99 -23.45 -20.68 6.23
N SER A 100 -24.41 -19.86 5.79
CA SER A 100 -25.65 -20.33 5.15
C SER A 100 -25.42 -21.05 3.81
N ALA A 101 -24.28 -20.81 3.16
CA ALA A 101 -23.89 -21.43 1.88
C ALA A 101 -22.39 -21.76 1.86
N PRO A 102 -21.94 -22.84 2.53
CA PRO A 102 -20.52 -23.15 2.71
C PRO A 102 -19.72 -23.32 1.42
N GLN A 103 -20.31 -23.95 0.39
CA GLN A 103 -19.66 -24.09 -0.91
C GLN A 103 -19.44 -22.72 -1.57
N GLY A 104 -20.45 -21.85 -1.51
CA GLY A 104 -20.35 -20.48 -2.03
C GLY A 104 -19.33 -19.64 -1.25
N ALA A 105 -19.22 -19.83 0.06
CA ALA A 105 -18.21 -19.18 0.89
C ALA A 105 -16.78 -19.57 0.46
N VAL A 106 -16.54 -20.87 0.22
CA VAL A 106 -15.24 -21.38 -0.25
C VAL A 106 -14.92 -20.86 -1.65
N GLU A 107 -15.89 -20.90 -2.57
CA GLU A 107 -15.71 -20.37 -3.92
C GLU A 107 -15.40 -18.87 -3.90
N LEU A 108 -16.08 -18.09 -3.05
CA LEU A 108 -15.86 -16.66 -2.92
C LEU A 108 -14.47 -16.33 -2.34
N ALA A 109 -14.02 -17.07 -1.33
CA ALA A 109 -12.71 -16.87 -0.71
C ALA A 109 -11.53 -17.29 -1.60
N PHE A 110 -11.64 -18.44 -2.27
CA PHE A 110 -10.49 -19.10 -2.90
C PHE A 110 -10.57 -19.18 -4.44
N GLY A 111 -11.72 -18.87 -5.04
CA GLY A 111 -11.91 -18.95 -6.50
C GLY A 111 -10.94 -18.06 -7.28
N GLY A 112 -10.54 -16.91 -6.71
CA GLY A 112 -9.52 -16.02 -7.28
C GLY A 112 -8.15 -16.70 -7.47
N LEU A 113 -7.78 -17.66 -6.62
CA LEU A 113 -6.53 -18.42 -6.75
C LEU A 113 -6.54 -19.32 -7.99
N VAL A 114 -7.68 -19.94 -8.28
CA VAL A 114 -7.86 -20.76 -9.48
C VAL A 114 -7.77 -19.89 -10.73
N GLN A 115 -8.49 -18.76 -10.74
CA GLN A 115 -8.46 -17.80 -11.85
C GLN A 115 -7.04 -17.27 -12.11
N LYS A 116 -6.30 -16.95 -11.05
CA LYS A 116 -4.90 -16.50 -11.14
C LYS A 116 -4.00 -17.57 -11.77
N LYS A 117 -4.14 -18.82 -11.34
CA LYS A 117 -3.35 -19.95 -11.86
C LYS A 117 -3.67 -20.26 -13.32
N ASP A 118 -4.93 -20.15 -13.71
CA ASP A 118 -5.41 -20.39 -15.08
C ASP A 118 -4.98 -19.26 -16.03
N SER A 119 -4.79 -18.05 -15.51
CA SER A 119 -4.24 -16.90 -16.26
C SER A 119 -2.72 -16.99 -16.50
N GLY A 120 -2.07 -18.06 -16.07
CA GLY A 120 -0.63 -18.27 -16.24
C GLY A 120 0.25 -17.57 -15.21
N ILE A 121 -0.32 -16.93 -14.19
CA ILE A 121 0.44 -16.31 -13.09
C ILE A 121 0.75 -17.36 -12.01
N HIS A 122 1.97 -17.35 -11.51
CA HIS A 122 2.36 -18.20 -10.38
C HIS A 122 1.70 -17.76 -9.08
N LEU A 123 1.14 -18.73 -8.35
CA LEU A 123 0.67 -18.53 -6.98
C LEU A 123 1.86 -18.41 -6.03
N SER A 124 1.75 -17.49 -5.10
CA SER A 124 2.69 -17.24 -4.01
C SER A 124 2.06 -17.57 -2.66
N LEU A 125 2.88 -17.64 -1.60
CA LEU A 125 2.38 -17.79 -0.23
C LEU A 125 1.45 -16.63 0.15
N VAL A 126 1.75 -15.42 -0.34
CA VAL A 126 0.95 -14.22 -0.12
C VAL A 126 -0.46 -14.36 -0.69
N ASP A 127 -0.63 -15.05 -1.82
CA ASP A 127 -1.96 -15.27 -2.41
C ASP A 127 -2.85 -16.12 -1.49
N ILE A 128 -2.28 -17.19 -0.91
CA ILE A 128 -2.99 -18.06 0.03
C ILE A 128 -3.31 -17.30 1.31
N TYR A 129 -2.36 -16.53 1.82
CA TYR A 129 -2.56 -15.70 3.00
C TYR A 129 -3.67 -14.66 2.78
N GLY A 130 -3.67 -13.96 1.65
CA GLY A 130 -4.70 -12.99 1.29
C GLY A 130 -6.10 -13.62 1.19
N ALA A 131 -6.21 -14.82 0.60
CA ALA A 131 -7.47 -15.56 0.54
C ALA A 131 -7.99 -15.95 1.92
N LEU A 132 -7.11 -16.45 2.80
CA LEU A 132 -7.46 -16.79 4.19
C LEU A 132 -7.86 -15.56 5.00
N LEU A 133 -7.21 -14.43 4.78
CA LEU A 133 -7.52 -13.17 5.46
C LEU A 133 -8.87 -12.63 5.00
N GLY A 134 -9.12 -12.60 3.69
CA GLY A 134 -10.41 -12.21 3.12
C GLY A 134 -11.54 -13.11 3.61
N ALA A 135 -11.32 -14.42 3.68
CA ALA A 135 -12.27 -15.37 4.25
C ALA A 135 -12.62 -15.04 5.71
N LYS A 136 -11.62 -14.71 6.53
CA LYS A 136 -11.82 -14.38 7.94
C LYS A 136 -12.56 -13.05 8.15
N LEU A 137 -12.24 -12.04 7.35
CA LEU A 137 -12.68 -10.66 7.61
C LEU A 137 -13.95 -10.27 6.84
N LEU A 138 -14.14 -10.80 5.64
CA LEU A 138 -15.17 -10.32 4.71
C LEU A 138 -16.35 -11.27 4.60
N ILE A 139 -16.17 -12.58 4.83
CA ILE A 139 -17.28 -13.54 4.71
C ILE A 139 -18.20 -13.40 5.92
N GLY A 140 -19.43 -13.00 5.65
CA GLY A 140 -20.52 -12.95 6.61
C GLY A 140 -21.30 -14.26 6.67
N HIS A 141 -22.33 -14.29 7.50
CA HIS A 141 -23.20 -15.46 7.66
C HIS A 141 -23.88 -15.87 6.34
N ASP A 142 -24.24 -14.90 5.49
CA ASP A 142 -24.80 -15.15 4.16
C ASP A 142 -23.85 -14.66 3.05
N PRO A 143 -23.01 -15.53 2.46
CA PRO A 143 -22.05 -15.15 1.43
C PRO A 143 -22.69 -14.88 0.07
N THR A 144 -23.96 -15.27 -0.15
CA THR A 144 -24.60 -15.19 -1.47
C THR A 144 -24.81 -13.76 -1.96
N ILE A 145 -24.86 -12.80 -1.03
CA ILE A 145 -25.01 -11.37 -1.30
C ILE A 145 -23.68 -10.61 -1.40
N GLN A 146 -22.54 -11.28 -1.19
CA GLN A 146 -21.22 -10.65 -1.02
C GLN A 146 -20.30 -10.76 -2.25
N SER A 147 -20.80 -11.28 -3.36
CA SER A 147 -19.99 -11.51 -4.58
C SER A 147 -19.29 -10.25 -5.12
N LEU A 148 -19.86 -9.06 -4.85
CA LEU A 148 -19.27 -7.78 -5.23
C LEU A 148 -18.29 -7.21 -4.21
N ASP A 149 -18.33 -7.65 -2.96
CA ASP A 149 -17.55 -7.04 -1.87
C ASP A 149 -16.06 -7.42 -1.91
N PHE A 150 -15.71 -8.44 -2.70
CA PHE A 150 -14.33 -8.90 -2.95
C PHE A 150 -13.65 -8.18 -4.12
N LYS A 151 -14.32 -7.20 -4.75
CA LYS A 151 -13.78 -6.43 -5.87
C LYS A 151 -13.65 -4.97 -5.50
N MET A 152 -12.43 -4.43 -5.62
CA MET A 152 -12.16 -3.01 -5.35
C MET A 152 -12.99 -2.08 -6.24
N SER A 153 -13.18 -2.41 -7.52
CA SER A 153 -14.01 -1.62 -8.44
C SER A 153 -15.48 -1.54 -8.01
N SER A 154 -15.99 -2.53 -7.27
CA SER A 154 -17.34 -2.47 -6.71
C SER A 154 -17.47 -1.43 -5.60
N GLN A 155 -16.37 -0.94 -5.02
CA GLN A 155 -16.42 0.11 -4.00
C GLN A 155 -16.83 1.48 -4.57
N LYS A 156 -16.82 1.66 -5.90
CA LYS A 156 -17.35 2.88 -6.57
C LYS A 156 -18.76 3.23 -6.07
N LYS A 157 -19.60 2.22 -5.80
CA LYS A 157 -20.98 2.39 -5.27
C LYS A 157 -21.04 3.13 -3.93
N TYR A 158 -19.97 3.11 -3.14
CA TYR A 158 -19.93 3.75 -1.82
C TYR A 158 -19.44 5.20 -1.87
N VAL A 159 -18.67 5.57 -2.90
CA VAL A 159 -18.09 6.91 -3.07
C VAL A 159 -18.86 7.79 -4.05
N GLU A 160 -19.87 7.22 -4.73
CA GLU A 160 -20.71 7.92 -5.68
C GLU A 160 -21.36 9.18 -5.06
N GLY A 161 -21.27 10.29 -5.79
CA GLY A 161 -21.75 11.61 -5.34
C GLY A 161 -20.98 12.18 -4.15
N GLY A 162 -19.79 11.66 -3.85
CA GLY A 162 -18.97 12.16 -2.74
C GLY A 162 -19.59 11.91 -1.37
N LYS A 163 -20.42 10.89 -1.18
CA LYS A 163 -21.10 10.65 0.12
C LYS A 163 -20.16 10.13 1.21
N LYS A 164 -19.12 9.40 0.81
CA LYS A 164 -18.07 8.84 1.68
C LYS A 164 -16.69 9.31 1.19
N PRO A 165 -15.67 9.34 2.06
CA PRO A 165 -14.28 9.55 1.62
C PRO A 165 -13.85 8.49 0.59
N LEU A 166 -12.96 8.87 -0.33
CA LEU A 166 -12.36 7.95 -1.29
C LEU A 166 -11.38 7.03 -0.56
N PRO A 167 -11.57 5.69 -0.60
CA PRO A 167 -10.55 4.79 -0.11
C PRO A 167 -9.37 4.81 -1.08
N LEU A 168 -8.17 4.97 -0.52
CA LEU A 168 -6.91 4.86 -1.23
C LEU A 168 -6.07 3.80 -0.53
N TYR A 169 -5.61 2.82 -1.30
CA TYR A 169 -4.70 1.79 -0.84
C TYR A 169 -3.32 2.01 -1.46
N ALA A 170 -2.29 1.41 -0.87
CA ALA A 170 -0.92 1.57 -1.34
C ALA A 170 -0.13 0.26 -1.25
N ALA A 171 0.85 0.12 -2.14
CA ALA A 171 1.84 -0.94 -2.16
C ALA A 171 3.13 -0.38 -2.76
N ILE A 172 4.23 -1.11 -2.61
CA ILE A 172 5.51 -0.69 -3.21
C ILE A 172 6.10 -1.78 -4.07
N TYR A 173 6.81 -1.39 -5.12
CA TYR A 173 7.73 -2.26 -5.83
C TYR A 173 9.16 -1.94 -5.38
N ASN A 174 9.91 -2.97 -5.00
CA ASN A 174 11.34 -2.84 -4.69
C ASN A 174 12.13 -2.93 -6.00
N ASN A 175 12.44 -1.76 -6.58
CA ASN A 175 13.29 -1.65 -7.75
C ASN A 175 14.70 -2.11 -7.38
N ARG A 176 15.20 -3.12 -8.09
CA ARG A 176 16.49 -3.76 -7.85
C ARG A 176 17.25 -3.85 -9.17
N PRO A 177 18.02 -2.82 -9.55
CA PRO A 177 18.69 -2.76 -10.84
C PRO A 177 19.56 -3.99 -11.16
N TRP A 178 20.15 -4.63 -10.15
CA TRP A 178 20.92 -5.87 -10.31
C TRP A 178 20.10 -7.12 -10.67
N LYS A 179 18.77 -7.01 -10.71
CA LYS A 179 17.84 -8.05 -11.15
C LYS A 179 17.18 -7.75 -12.50
N ASP A 180 17.46 -6.62 -13.11
CA ASP A 180 16.88 -6.23 -14.40
C ASP A 180 17.71 -6.84 -15.54
N TYR A 181 17.08 -7.70 -16.33
CA TYR A 181 17.69 -8.32 -17.51
C TYR A 181 16.67 -8.39 -18.63
N LEU A 182 17.11 -8.12 -19.86
CA LEU A 182 16.32 -8.33 -21.07
C LEU A 182 16.41 -9.79 -21.54
N GLU A 183 15.34 -10.28 -22.17
CA GLU A 183 15.38 -11.53 -22.93
C GLU A 183 16.42 -11.40 -24.07
N PRO A 184 17.13 -12.49 -24.44
CA PRO A 184 18.27 -12.41 -25.37
C PRO A 184 17.95 -11.74 -26.71
N GLU A 185 16.72 -11.92 -27.21
CA GLU A 185 16.23 -11.29 -28.44
C GLU A 185 16.15 -9.77 -28.36
N TYR A 186 15.82 -9.20 -27.19
CA TYR A 186 15.77 -7.75 -26.99
C TYR A 186 17.12 -7.18 -26.58
N ALA A 187 17.91 -7.95 -25.81
CA ALA A 187 19.30 -7.60 -25.49
C ALA A 187 20.13 -7.39 -26.77
N ALA A 188 19.93 -8.24 -27.78
CA ALA A 188 20.59 -8.14 -29.08
C ALA A 188 20.27 -6.84 -29.86
N LEU A 189 19.22 -6.11 -29.49
CA LEU A 189 18.86 -4.82 -30.09
C LEU A 189 19.63 -3.65 -29.47
N ILE A 190 20.35 -3.86 -28.37
CA ILE A 190 21.08 -2.82 -27.64
C ILE A 190 22.59 -2.97 -27.89
N PRO A 191 23.25 -1.97 -28.53
CA PRO A 191 24.69 -1.96 -28.66
C PRO A 191 25.39 -1.98 -27.29
N ASP A 192 26.44 -2.80 -27.15
CA ASP A 192 27.22 -2.97 -25.92
C ASP A 192 26.35 -3.29 -24.69
N TYR A 193 25.30 -4.11 -24.87
CA TYR A 193 24.33 -4.45 -23.83
C TYR A 193 24.98 -4.88 -22.52
N GLU A 194 26.02 -5.71 -22.55
CA GLU A 194 26.74 -6.14 -21.34
C GLU A 194 27.31 -4.95 -20.56
N GLN A 195 27.87 -3.93 -21.23
CA GLN A 195 28.39 -2.73 -20.56
C GLN A 195 27.26 -1.83 -20.03
N VAL A 196 26.12 -1.77 -20.73
CA VAL A 196 24.92 -1.07 -20.25
C VAL A 196 24.38 -1.74 -19.00
N LEU A 197 24.28 -3.07 -19.03
CA LEU A 197 23.81 -3.91 -17.93
C LEU A 197 24.73 -3.77 -16.71
N GLU A 198 26.05 -3.89 -16.87
CA GLU A 198 26.99 -3.73 -15.74
C GLU A 198 26.87 -2.34 -15.09
N ARG A 199 26.74 -1.26 -15.88
CA ARG A 199 26.49 0.08 -15.32
C ARG A 199 25.14 0.19 -14.62
N HIS A 200 24.11 -0.48 -15.14
CA HIS A 200 22.77 -0.48 -14.54
C HIS A 200 22.74 -1.23 -13.21
N LYS A 201 23.38 -2.40 -13.12
CA LYS A 201 23.47 -3.21 -11.89
C LYS A 201 24.05 -2.42 -10.72
N MET A 202 24.99 -1.51 -10.98
CA MET A 202 25.64 -0.68 -9.96
C MET A 202 24.76 0.46 -9.42
N LYS A 203 23.56 0.68 -9.97
CA LYS A 203 22.61 1.65 -9.42
C LYS A 203 22.02 1.13 -8.10
N ASN A 204 21.77 2.06 -7.17
CA ASN A 204 21.07 1.74 -5.93
C ASN A 204 19.60 1.38 -6.20
N GLY A 205 19.08 0.45 -5.42
CA GLY A 205 17.66 0.13 -5.40
C GLY A 205 16.85 1.24 -4.75
N TYR A 206 15.55 1.29 -5.06
CA TYR A 206 14.61 2.21 -4.45
C TYR A 206 13.20 1.61 -4.39
N PHE A 207 12.33 2.21 -3.58
CA PHE A 207 10.92 1.82 -3.53
C PHE A 207 10.09 2.74 -4.41
N GLN A 208 9.40 2.13 -5.35
CA GLN A 208 8.44 2.79 -6.23
C GLN A 208 7.03 2.55 -5.67
N TRP A 209 6.24 3.61 -5.51
CA TRP A 209 4.92 3.53 -4.87
C TRP A 209 3.81 3.34 -5.90
N TYR A 210 2.91 2.43 -5.58
CA TYR A 210 1.71 2.17 -6.35
C TYR A 210 0.49 2.46 -5.50
N GLU A 211 -0.51 3.11 -6.10
CA GLU A 211 -1.76 3.46 -5.46
C GLU A 211 -2.93 2.73 -6.11
N PHE A 212 -3.95 2.46 -5.30
CA PHE A 212 -5.16 1.79 -5.73
C PHE A 212 -6.35 2.58 -5.22
N THR A 213 -7.25 2.93 -6.12
CA THR A 213 -8.56 3.49 -5.80
C THR A 213 -9.63 2.62 -6.43
N PRO A 214 -10.92 2.82 -6.08
CA PRO A 214 -12.00 2.19 -6.82
C PRO A 214 -12.01 2.55 -8.32
N PHE A 215 -11.34 3.63 -8.72
CA PHE A 215 -11.32 4.18 -10.08
C PHE A 215 -10.18 3.67 -10.94
N GLU A 216 -8.97 3.58 -10.36
CA GLU A 216 -7.74 3.25 -11.06
C GLU A 216 -6.70 2.61 -10.14
N PHE A 217 -5.69 1.97 -10.71
CA PHE A 217 -4.42 1.74 -10.06
C PHE A 217 -3.28 2.22 -10.95
N GLY A 218 -2.19 2.61 -10.32
CA GLY A 218 -1.01 3.01 -11.05
C GLY A 218 0.13 3.40 -10.12
N CYS A 219 1.25 3.70 -10.73
CA CYS A 219 2.35 4.40 -10.11
C CYS A 219 2.40 5.81 -10.69
N GLU A 220 2.73 6.82 -9.88
CA GLU A 220 2.99 8.17 -10.42
C GLU A 220 4.20 8.19 -11.38
N GLU A 221 5.07 7.18 -11.30
CA GLU A 221 6.19 6.99 -12.23
C GLU A 221 5.76 6.20 -13.49
N PHE A 222 4.67 5.39 -13.44
CA PHE A 222 4.07 4.63 -14.55
C PHE A 222 2.56 4.34 -14.30
N PRO A 223 1.61 4.80 -15.12
CA PRO A 223 0.17 4.59 -14.87
C PRO A 223 -0.37 3.27 -15.45
N GLY A 224 -1.22 2.53 -14.71
CA GLY A 224 -1.94 1.32 -15.16
C GLY A 224 -2.14 0.24 -14.08
N ASP A 225 -3.16 -0.64 -14.25
CA ASP A 225 -3.92 -1.51 -13.28
C ASP A 225 -3.29 -2.89 -12.84
N LEU A 226 -3.22 -3.23 -11.52
CA LEU A 226 -3.29 -4.58 -10.86
C LEU A 226 -3.13 -4.54 -9.30
N LEU A 227 -3.37 -5.65 -8.55
CA LEU A 227 -3.65 -5.71 -7.08
C LEU A 227 -2.55 -6.28 -6.12
N GLY A 228 -2.55 -5.75 -4.87
CA GLY A 228 -1.67 -5.85 -3.67
C GLY A 228 -0.92 -7.14 -3.22
N SER A 229 0.01 -6.97 -2.25
CA SER A 229 0.70 -8.04 -1.50
C SER A 229 1.02 -7.64 -0.04
N SER A 230 0.85 -8.58 0.90
CA SER A 230 1.38 -8.62 2.27
C SER A 230 1.34 -10.09 2.74
N PRO A 231 2.36 -10.68 3.43
CA PRO A 231 3.39 -10.05 4.26
C PRO A 231 4.80 -10.20 3.69
N ALA A 232 5.08 -9.61 2.53
CA ALA A 232 6.43 -9.62 1.96
C ALA A 232 7.13 -8.29 2.24
N GLY A 233 8.21 -8.33 3.03
CA GLY A 233 9.09 -7.21 3.36
C GLY A 233 10.52 -7.42 2.85
N THR A 234 11.36 -6.39 2.96
CA THR A 234 12.80 -6.53 2.74
C THR A 234 13.49 -7.13 3.96
N LEU A 235 14.63 -7.78 3.79
CA LEU A 235 15.40 -8.36 4.88
C LEU A 235 15.75 -7.31 5.92
N LYS A 236 16.10 -6.09 5.51
CA LYS A 236 16.31 -4.97 6.43
C LYS A 236 15.09 -4.70 7.31
N PHE A 237 13.89 -4.70 6.74
CA PHE A 237 12.65 -4.49 7.47
C PHE A 237 12.37 -5.67 8.41
N ASP A 238 12.46 -6.90 7.90
CA ASP A 238 12.22 -8.11 8.70
C ASP A 238 13.19 -8.21 9.89
N LEU A 239 14.48 -7.91 9.67
CA LEU A 239 15.49 -7.88 10.73
C LEU A 239 15.19 -6.82 11.81
N ARG A 240 14.70 -5.64 11.42
CA ARG A 240 14.30 -4.58 12.36
C ARG A 240 13.12 -5.03 13.21
N GLU A 241 12.10 -5.62 12.60
CA GLU A 241 10.95 -6.17 13.32
C GLU A 241 11.39 -7.28 14.29
N PHE A 242 12.31 -8.17 13.86
CA PHE A 242 12.87 -9.19 14.75
C PHE A 242 13.65 -8.56 15.92
N GLU A 243 14.55 -7.61 15.65
CA GLU A 243 15.34 -6.92 16.68
C GLU A 243 14.47 -6.28 17.76
N MET A 244 13.31 -5.70 17.40
CA MET A 244 12.36 -5.12 18.35
C MET A 244 11.65 -6.13 19.24
N THR A 245 11.63 -7.41 18.84
CA THR A 245 11.05 -8.51 19.63
C THR A 245 12.07 -9.27 20.46
N LEU A 246 13.38 -9.08 20.21
CA LEU A 246 14.44 -9.77 20.94
C LEU A 246 14.59 -9.21 22.36
N PRO A 247 14.89 -10.06 23.37
CA PRO A 247 15.28 -9.59 24.69
C PRO A 247 16.54 -8.70 24.63
N ASP A 248 16.65 -7.68 25.49
CA ASP A 248 17.72 -6.67 25.48
C ASP A 248 19.14 -7.25 25.38
N GLY A 249 19.41 -8.34 26.11
CA GLY A 249 20.71 -9.02 26.08
C GLY A 249 21.06 -9.56 24.69
N ILE A 250 20.10 -10.16 23.99
CA ILE A 250 20.28 -10.71 22.64
C ILE A 250 20.25 -9.59 21.59
N LYS A 251 19.37 -8.58 21.74
CA LYS A 251 19.29 -7.40 20.87
C LYS A 251 20.66 -6.72 20.73
N SER A 252 21.37 -6.54 21.86
CA SER A 252 22.68 -5.89 21.87
C SER A 252 23.77 -6.67 21.12
N GLU A 253 23.81 -8.01 21.25
CA GLU A 253 24.78 -8.86 20.56
C GLU A 253 24.44 -8.99 19.07
N PHE A 254 23.16 -9.15 18.73
CA PHE A 254 22.71 -9.19 17.35
C PHE A 254 23.04 -7.89 16.61
N GLY A 255 22.78 -6.73 17.23
CA GLY A 255 23.10 -5.43 16.66
C GLY A 255 24.61 -5.24 16.40
N LYS A 256 25.48 -5.73 17.29
CA LYS A 256 26.94 -5.70 17.08
C LYS A 256 27.36 -6.53 15.86
N ILE A 257 26.88 -7.77 15.77
CA ILE A 257 27.21 -8.67 14.65
C ILE A 257 26.68 -8.10 13.34
N SER A 258 25.43 -7.61 13.33
CA SER A 258 24.81 -6.97 12.17
C SER A 258 25.65 -5.79 11.68
N LYS A 259 26.11 -4.93 12.59
CA LYS A 259 26.99 -3.81 12.26
C LYS A 259 28.34 -4.27 11.73
N GLU A 260 28.98 -5.25 12.35
CA GLU A 260 30.27 -5.77 11.88
C GLU A 260 30.18 -6.37 10.47
N VAL A 261 29.08 -7.06 10.15
CA VAL A 261 28.82 -7.55 8.79
C VAL A 261 28.62 -6.38 7.84
N GLN A 262 27.81 -5.38 8.20
CA GLN A 262 27.56 -4.21 7.37
C GLN A 262 28.83 -3.38 7.10
N ASP A 263 29.70 -3.20 8.09
CA ASP A 263 30.96 -2.45 7.98
C ASP A 263 31.98 -3.16 7.06
N LYS A 264 31.82 -4.47 6.83
CA LYS A 264 32.64 -5.27 5.90
C LYS A 264 32.11 -5.27 4.47
N LEU A 265 30.88 -4.82 4.23
CA LEU A 265 30.27 -4.76 2.90
C LEU A 265 30.51 -3.38 2.28
N GLY A 266 30.76 -3.34 0.97
CA GLY A 266 30.69 -2.07 0.22
C GLY A 266 29.26 -1.52 0.20
N GLU A 267 29.08 -0.22 -0.05
CA GLU A 267 27.74 0.42 -0.08
C GLU A 267 26.75 -0.33 -0.98
N HIS A 268 27.19 -0.72 -2.18
CA HIS A 268 26.36 -1.46 -3.13
C HIS A 268 26.02 -2.87 -2.63
N GLU A 269 26.98 -3.61 -2.08
CA GLU A 269 26.76 -4.96 -1.56
C GLU A 269 25.80 -4.95 -0.36
N LYS A 270 25.90 -3.92 0.48
CA LYS A 270 24.96 -3.67 1.57
C LYS A 270 23.54 -3.44 1.06
N ASP A 271 23.36 -2.60 0.03
CA ASP A 271 22.04 -2.37 -0.58
C ASP A 271 21.45 -3.66 -1.19
N VAL A 272 22.27 -4.48 -1.85
CA VAL A 272 21.88 -5.79 -2.38
C VAL A 272 21.41 -6.72 -1.26
N PHE A 273 22.17 -6.81 -0.17
CA PHE A 273 21.86 -7.67 0.98
C PHE A 273 20.58 -7.23 1.70
N GLU A 274 20.46 -5.94 2.00
CA GLU A 274 19.32 -5.36 2.72
C GLU A 274 17.97 -5.53 1.98
N ARG A 275 18.01 -5.66 0.64
CA ARG A 275 16.83 -5.77 -0.25
C ARG A 275 16.49 -7.20 -0.68
N ILE A 276 17.07 -8.20 -0.02
CA ILE A 276 16.61 -9.59 -0.10
C ILE A 276 15.17 -9.68 0.46
N HIS A 277 14.38 -10.63 -0.03
CA HIS A 277 13.01 -10.88 0.47
C HIS A 277 12.98 -12.28 1.08
N LEU A 278 12.68 -12.40 2.37
CA LEU A 278 12.56 -13.71 3.05
C LEU A 278 11.33 -14.47 2.55
N ILE A 279 10.20 -13.77 2.45
CA ILE A 279 8.98 -14.24 1.80
C ILE A 279 8.93 -13.62 0.41
N PRO A 280 8.89 -14.43 -0.67
CA PRO A 280 8.76 -13.88 -2.01
C PRO A 280 7.48 -13.04 -2.16
N PRO A 281 7.54 -11.86 -2.79
CA PRO A 281 6.38 -11.04 -3.10
C PRO A 281 5.36 -11.77 -3.99
N THR A 282 4.14 -11.22 -4.09
CA THR A 282 3.18 -11.72 -5.08
C THR A 282 3.71 -11.54 -6.48
N ASN A 283 3.29 -12.42 -7.39
CA ASN A 283 3.44 -12.17 -8.81
C ASN A 283 2.14 -11.59 -9.35
N ASN A 284 2.27 -10.48 -10.05
CA ASN A 284 1.20 -9.81 -10.77
C ASN A 284 1.66 -9.60 -12.21
N HIS A 285 0.74 -9.57 -13.18
CA HIS A 285 1.10 -9.12 -14.51
C HIS A 285 1.58 -7.66 -14.43
N ASN A 286 2.71 -7.38 -15.06
CA ASN A 286 3.18 -6.02 -15.17
C ASN A 286 2.53 -5.35 -16.38
N TYR A 287 1.63 -4.40 -16.14
CA TYR A 287 0.95 -3.64 -17.19
C TYR A 287 1.91 -2.74 -17.99
N SER A 288 3.07 -2.41 -17.43
CA SER A 288 4.11 -1.60 -18.09
C SER A 288 5.07 -2.43 -18.95
N TYR A 289 4.94 -3.77 -18.92
CA TYR A 289 5.81 -4.65 -19.69
C TYR A 289 5.69 -4.38 -21.19
N HIS A 290 6.79 -3.96 -21.81
CA HIS A 290 6.86 -3.56 -23.22
C HIS A 290 5.87 -2.45 -23.61
N LEU A 291 5.57 -1.53 -22.68
CA LEU A 291 4.68 -0.40 -22.91
C LEU A 291 5.15 0.49 -24.09
N TYR A 292 6.46 0.66 -24.23
CA TYR A 292 7.09 1.42 -25.32
C TYR A 292 7.70 0.48 -26.35
N PRO A 293 7.77 0.85 -27.64
CA PRO A 293 8.38 0.01 -28.67
C PRO A 293 9.88 -0.24 -28.40
N PRO A 294 10.45 -1.35 -28.91
CA PRO A 294 11.86 -1.65 -28.72
C PRO A 294 12.78 -0.61 -29.41
N PRO A 295 14.03 -0.45 -28.95
CA PRO A 295 14.68 -1.24 -27.88
C PRO A 295 14.14 -0.89 -26.49
N TYR A 296 13.83 -1.90 -25.68
CA TYR A 296 13.30 -1.71 -24.34
C TYR A 296 14.41 -1.29 -23.38
N GLU A 297 14.10 -0.39 -22.45
CA GLU A 297 15.03 0.01 -21.38
C GLU A 297 15.08 -1.04 -20.26
N LEU A 298 16.24 -1.16 -19.59
CA LEU A 298 16.37 -1.94 -18.35
C LEU A 298 15.55 -1.27 -17.24
N GLY A 299 14.80 -2.08 -16.50
CA GLY A 299 13.90 -1.62 -15.44
C GLY A 299 12.52 -2.22 -15.57
N ILE A 300 11.52 -1.57 -14.97
CA ILE A 300 10.17 -2.13 -14.82
C ILE A 300 9.54 -2.55 -16.15
N ASN A 301 9.71 -1.79 -17.23
CA ASN A 301 9.15 -2.11 -18.56
C ASN A 301 9.71 -3.39 -19.19
N SER A 302 10.82 -3.92 -18.65
CA SER A 302 11.42 -5.19 -19.07
C SER A 302 10.99 -6.39 -18.21
N LEU A 303 10.28 -6.15 -17.11
CA LEU A 303 9.85 -7.20 -16.19
C LEU A 303 8.46 -7.69 -16.56
N ARG A 304 8.32 -8.98 -16.87
CA ARG A 304 7.03 -9.60 -17.18
C ARG A 304 6.04 -9.57 -16.01
N ASN A 305 6.56 -9.68 -14.80
CA ASN A 305 5.78 -9.70 -13.56
C ASN A 305 6.14 -8.50 -12.69
N LEU A 306 5.15 -7.97 -11.98
CA LEU A 306 5.28 -6.85 -11.06
C LEU A 306 5.21 -7.37 -9.60
N PRO A 307 6.36 -7.58 -8.93
CA PRO A 307 6.38 -8.05 -7.56
C PRO A 307 6.21 -6.90 -6.57
N ILE A 308 4.96 -6.59 -6.23
CA ILE A 308 4.64 -5.59 -5.21
C ILE A 308 4.76 -6.15 -3.79
N LEU A 309 4.91 -5.25 -2.82
CA LEU A 309 5.21 -5.49 -1.41
C LEU A 309 4.34 -4.57 -0.54
N ASP A 310 4.34 -4.89 0.76
CA ASP A 310 3.82 -4.00 1.79
C ASP A 310 4.57 -2.66 1.76
N PRO A 311 3.89 -1.50 1.91
CA PRO A 311 4.55 -0.19 1.90
C PRO A 311 5.42 0.12 3.14
N ALA A 312 5.21 -0.58 4.26
CA ALA A 312 5.91 -0.30 5.53
C ALA A 312 7.45 -0.22 5.44
N PRO A 313 8.16 -1.06 4.64
CA PRO A 313 9.61 -0.93 4.44
C PRO A 313 10.06 0.40 3.84
N SER A 314 9.18 1.15 3.18
CA SER A 314 9.49 2.48 2.63
C SER A 314 9.03 3.62 3.54
N ASN A 315 7.79 3.57 4.01
CA ASN A 315 7.20 4.54 4.94
C ASN A 315 5.98 3.89 5.59
N GLU A 316 5.91 3.93 6.91
CA GLU A 316 4.80 3.32 7.67
C GLU A 316 3.45 3.92 7.32
N LEU A 317 3.41 5.20 6.93
CA LEU A 317 2.22 5.86 6.44
C LEU A 317 2.30 5.98 4.91
N PRO A 318 1.20 5.71 4.17
CA PRO A 318 1.16 5.87 2.71
C PRO A 318 1.16 7.34 2.26
N MET A 319 2.24 8.06 2.55
CA MET A 319 2.38 9.49 2.32
C MET A 319 2.51 9.84 0.83
N TYR A 320 3.09 8.95 0.02
CA TYR A 320 3.33 9.22 -1.39
C TYR A 320 2.03 9.40 -2.18
N PRO A 321 1.08 8.45 -2.18
CA PRO A 321 -0.21 8.65 -2.84
C PRO A 321 -0.95 9.91 -2.36
N LEU A 322 -0.99 10.14 -1.05
CA LEU A 322 -1.70 11.29 -0.48
C LEU A 322 -1.11 12.63 -0.92
N THR A 323 0.20 12.68 -1.12
CA THR A 323 0.90 13.90 -1.54
C THR A 323 1.10 13.99 -3.06
N ASN A 324 0.30 13.25 -3.85
CA ASN A 324 0.20 13.50 -5.28
C ASN A 324 -0.17 14.99 -5.49
N PRO A 325 0.65 15.77 -6.23
CA PRO A 325 0.44 17.21 -6.41
C PRO A 325 -0.95 17.59 -6.94
N SER A 326 -1.56 16.69 -7.72
CA SER A 326 -2.87 16.91 -8.34
C SER A 326 -4.03 16.78 -7.34
N ARG A 327 -3.82 16.11 -6.19
CA ARG A 327 -4.82 16.02 -5.10
C ARG A 327 -4.91 17.28 -4.25
N LYS A 328 -3.86 18.11 -4.23
CA LYS A 328 -3.80 19.38 -3.47
C LYS A 328 -4.27 19.23 -2.02
N ILE A 329 -3.74 18.22 -1.33
CA ILE A 329 -4.13 17.94 0.06
C ILE A 329 -3.61 19.03 0.99
N ASP A 330 -4.51 19.60 1.77
CA ASP A 330 -4.21 20.67 2.73
C ASP A 330 -3.79 20.10 4.08
N ILE A 331 -4.46 19.03 4.54
CA ILE A 331 -4.24 18.42 5.85
C ILE A 331 -4.18 16.91 5.73
N ILE A 332 -3.18 16.28 6.32
CA ILE A 332 -3.07 14.84 6.51
C ILE A 332 -3.16 14.54 8.01
N VAL A 333 -4.09 13.68 8.42
CA VAL A 333 -4.15 13.13 9.78
C VAL A 333 -3.70 11.67 9.73
N GLY A 334 -2.53 11.39 10.32
CA GLY A 334 -1.92 10.06 10.30
C GLY A 334 -2.02 9.33 11.63
N PHE A 335 -2.81 8.26 11.67
CA PHE A 335 -2.93 7.36 12.81
C PHE A 335 -1.84 6.30 12.73
N ASN A 336 -0.85 6.36 13.63
CA ASN A 336 0.33 5.52 13.54
C ASN A 336 0.37 4.49 14.68
N SER A 337 0.12 3.23 14.35
CA SER A 337 0.20 2.09 15.26
C SER A 337 1.47 1.25 15.06
N ALA A 338 2.46 1.75 14.32
CA ALA A 338 3.72 1.03 14.14
C ALA A 338 4.54 1.03 15.44
N ARG A 339 5.18 -0.10 15.76
CA ARG A 339 6.07 -0.22 16.93
C ARG A 339 7.25 0.74 16.89
N GLN A 340 7.71 1.07 15.68
CA GLN A 340 8.82 1.99 15.41
C GLN A 340 8.59 3.40 15.99
N VAL A 341 7.34 3.78 16.25
CA VAL A 341 6.98 5.05 16.89
C VAL A 341 7.48 5.15 18.33
N ILE A 342 7.70 4.02 19.02
CA ILE A 342 8.24 4.01 20.39
C ILE A 342 9.61 4.69 20.44
N GLU A 343 10.45 4.45 19.42
CA GLU A 343 11.82 4.98 19.36
C GLU A 343 11.90 6.33 18.61
N HIS A 344 10.79 6.87 18.06
CA HIS A 344 10.59 8.13 17.30
C HIS A 344 11.59 8.47 16.16
N GLU A 345 12.88 8.27 16.38
CA GLU A 345 14.00 8.43 15.45
C GLU A 345 13.76 7.68 14.13
N LEU A 346 13.27 6.44 14.17
CA LEU A 346 12.98 5.67 12.96
C LEU A 346 11.85 6.30 12.13
N PHE A 347 10.83 6.81 12.80
CA PHE A 347 9.76 7.55 12.13
C PHE A 347 10.32 8.83 11.50
N ASP A 348 11.16 9.57 12.23
CA ASP A 348 11.81 10.76 11.71
C ASP A 348 12.69 10.49 10.48
N GLU A 349 13.50 9.42 10.49
CA GLU A 349 14.30 9.00 9.34
C GLU A 349 13.42 8.75 8.10
N GLN A 350 12.32 8.01 8.25
CA GLN A 350 11.39 7.73 7.15
C GLN A 350 10.72 9.01 6.62
N GLN A 351 10.31 9.92 7.50
CA GLN A 351 9.70 11.19 7.09
C GLN A 351 10.71 12.14 6.45
N ILE A 352 11.96 12.17 6.90
CA ILE A 352 13.05 12.95 6.26
C ILE A 352 13.30 12.45 4.85
N GLU A 353 13.42 11.13 4.66
CA GLU A 353 13.65 10.55 3.33
C GLU A 353 12.44 10.78 2.41
N PHE A 354 11.21 10.65 2.93
CA PHE A 354 10.00 11.02 2.20
C PHE A 354 10.02 12.50 1.76
N CYS A 355 10.27 13.43 2.69
CA CYS A 355 10.28 14.86 2.40
C CYS A 355 11.36 15.21 1.37
N LYS A 356 12.55 14.61 1.48
CA LYS A 356 13.63 14.76 0.49
C LYS A 356 13.22 14.25 -0.90
N ARG A 357 12.63 13.05 -0.97
CA ARG A 357 12.19 12.44 -2.22
C ARG A 357 11.06 13.20 -2.89
N ARG A 358 10.13 13.76 -2.12
CA ARG A 358 8.95 14.50 -2.60
C ARG A 358 9.22 16.00 -2.81
N GLY A 359 10.26 16.55 -2.17
CA GLY A 359 10.64 17.96 -2.26
C GLY A 359 9.89 18.86 -1.28
N TYR A 360 9.81 18.45 -0.01
CA TYR A 360 9.29 19.22 1.12
C TYR A 360 10.40 19.61 2.10
N ASP A 361 10.27 20.80 2.68
CA ASP A 361 10.87 21.13 3.97
C ASP A 361 9.87 20.76 5.07
N ARG A 362 10.30 19.97 6.05
CA ARG A 362 9.50 19.58 7.22
C ARG A 362 9.80 20.50 8.39
N ILE A 363 8.81 21.26 8.84
CA ILE A 363 8.93 22.20 9.94
C ILE A 363 8.00 21.76 11.08
N ALA A 364 8.52 21.62 12.30
CA ALA A 364 7.67 21.35 13.46
C ALA A 364 6.82 22.59 13.79
N ARG A 365 5.49 22.43 13.81
CA ARG A 365 4.54 23.48 14.17
C ARG A 365 4.18 23.41 15.65
N ASP A 366 3.73 22.24 16.11
CA ASP A 366 3.42 21.98 17.52
C ASP A 366 3.68 20.50 17.84
N ILE A 367 4.67 20.24 18.68
CA ILE A 367 5.05 18.89 19.14
C ILE A 367 4.93 18.77 20.66
N SER A 368 4.22 19.70 21.31
CA SER A 368 4.07 19.73 22.76
C SER A 368 3.14 18.63 23.27
N ASN A 369 2.18 18.20 22.44
CA ASN A 369 1.29 17.09 22.73
C ASN A 369 1.84 15.79 22.11
N LYS A 370 2.36 14.89 22.94
CA LYS A 370 2.85 13.58 22.51
C LYS A 370 1.81 12.70 21.78
N HIS A 371 0.52 13.00 21.90
CA HIS A 371 -0.55 12.25 21.23
C HIS A 371 -0.94 12.84 19.86
N CYS A 372 -0.46 14.05 19.55
CA CYS A 372 -0.67 14.70 18.26
C CYS A 372 0.45 15.70 18.00
N GLU A 373 1.37 15.33 17.12
CA GLU A 373 2.45 16.17 16.65
C GLU A 373 2.07 16.79 15.31
N ILE A 374 2.28 18.09 15.16
CA ILE A 374 1.88 18.85 13.98
C ILE A 374 3.14 19.36 13.27
N TYR A 375 3.24 19.04 11.99
CA TYR A 375 4.32 19.44 11.10
C TYR A 375 3.77 20.17 9.88
N ASP A 376 4.49 21.18 9.42
CA ASP A 376 4.27 21.84 8.14
C ASP A 376 5.20 21.23 7.10
N TYR A 377 4.63 20.74 6.01
CA TYR A 377 5.35 20.29 4.83
C TYR A 377 5.27 21.39 3.77
N ILE A 378 6.39 22.07 3.55
CA ILE A 378 6.47 23.23 2.65
C ILE A 378 7.22 22.84 1.38
N PRO A 379 6.60 22.93 0.18
CA PRO A 379 7.29 22.64 -1.07
C PRO A 379 8.57 23.48 -1.24
N ASN A 380 9.69 22.82 -1.54
CA ASN A 380 10.99 23.47 -1.67
C ASN A 380 11.58 23.41 -3.09
N GLY A 381 10.91 22.74 -4.03
CA GLY A 381 11.35 22.61 -5.42
C GLY A 381 12.55 21.68 -5.64
N LYS A 382 12.92 20.85 -4.65
CA LYS A 382 14.13 20.02 -4.65
C LYS A 382 13.84 18.52 -4.43
N ALA A 383 12.86 17.96 -5.14
CA ALA A 383 12.61 16.53 -5.14
C ALA A 383 13.81 15.75 -5.68
N THR A 384 14.06 14.56 -5.11
CA THR A 384 15.11 13.65 -5.56
C THR A 384 14.52 12.35 -6.08
N GLY A 385 15.11 11.80 -7.15
CA GLY A 385 14.68 10.52 -7.72
C GLY A 385 13.61 10.68 -8.80
N HIS A 386 12.66 9.74 -8.84
CA HIS A 386 11.67 9.62 -9.92
C HIS A 386 10.27 10.15 -9.55
N ASN A 387 10.06 10.61 -8.32
CA ASN A 387 8.75 11.06 -7.82
C ASN A 387 8.37 12.46 -8.34
N LEU A 388 7.07 12.74 -8.33
CA LEU A 388 6.54 14.07 -8.62
C LEU A 388 6.94 15.09 -7.55
N GLN A 389 7.34 16.28 -8.00
CA GLN A 389 7.66 17.41 -7.14
C GLN A 389 6.42 17.90 -6.40
N ALA A 390 6.52 18.03 -5.08
CA ALA A 390 5.52 18.71 -4.26
C ALA A 390 5.26 20.13 -4.76
N THR A 391 3.98 20.52 -4.79
CA THR A 391 3.55 21.87 -5.18
C THR A 391 2.60 22.53 -4.18
N ASN A 392 1.94 21.76 -3.32
CA ASN A 392 0.99 22.27 -2.32
C ASN A 392 1.60 22.19 -0.91
N PRO A 393 1.55 23.26 -0.09
CA PRO A 393 1.80 23.16 1.34
C PRO A 393 0.79 22.20 2.00
N THR A 394 1.26 21.35 2.89
CA THR A 394 0.41 20.38 3.59
C THR A 394 0.73 20.39 5.08
N VAL A 395 -0.30 20.44 5.93
CA VAL A 395 -0.17 20.24 7.37
C VAL A 395 -0.30 18.75 7.68
N PHE A 396 0.68 18.18 8.37
CA PHE A 396 0.65 16.80 8.80
C PHE A 396 0.46 16.70 10.31
N CYS A 397 -0.67 16.14 10.73
CA CYS A 397 -1.01 15.81 12.10
C CYS A 397 -0.70 14.33 12.36
N HIS A 398 0.43 14.05 12.98
CA HIS A 398 0.87 12.71 13.36
C HIS A 398 0.26 12.32 14.71
N MET A 399 -0.57 11.27 14.71
CA MET A 399 -1.23 10.72 15.89
C MET A 399 -0.64 9.34 16.23
N PRO A 400 0.46 9.30 17.01
CA PRO A 400 1.06 8.05 17.44
C PRO A 400 0.16 7.31 18.44
N PHE A 401 0.02 5.99 18.29
CA PHE A 401 -0.80 5.15 19.16
C PHE A 401 -0.07 4.84 20.48
N LEU A 402 0.01 5.85 21.33
CA LEU A 402 0.69 5.80 22.62
C LEU A 402 -0.27 5.51 23.77
N LYS A 403 0.32 5.04 24.88
CA LYS A 403 -0.37 4.89 26.17
C LYS A 403 -1.06 6.18 26.63
N ASN A 404 -2.27 6.04 27.15
CA ASN A 404 -3.02 7.12 27.77
C ASN A 404 -3.40 6.79 29.22
N ASP A 405 -2.79 7.48 30.18
CA ASP A 405 -3.00 7.25 31.62
C ASP A 405 -4.44 7.52 32.08
N LYS A 406 -5.25 8.25 31.29
CA LYS A 406 -6.68 8.46 31.57
C LYS A 406 -7.54 7.23 31.31
N VAL A 407 -7.05 6.28 30.50
CA VAL A 407 -7.75 5.03 30.17
C VAL A 407 -7.23 3.92 31.05
N ASP A 408 -5.93 3.66 30.98
CA ASP A 408 -5.26 2.67 31.81
C ASP A 408 -3.76 3.04 31.96
N PRO A 409 -3.30 3.37 33.19
CA PRO A 409 -1.92 3.76 33.45
C PRO A 409 -0.91 2.61 33.38
N THR A 410 -1.35 1.38 33.09
CA THR A 410 -0.50 0.19 32.98
C THR A 410 -0.42 -0.36 31.56
N PHE A 411 -1.33 0.06 30.68
CA PHE A 411 -1.42 -0.46 29.33
C PHE A 411 -0.52 0.30 28.35
N GLU A 412 0.52 -0.37 27.85
CA GLU A 412 1.39 0.11 26.79
C GLU A 412 0.99 -0.54 25.45
N PRO A 413 0.20 0.14 24.59
CA PRO A 413 -0.44 -0.49 23.44
C PRO A 413 0.52 -1.10 22.43
N LEU A 414 1.71 -0.52 22.23
CA LEU A 414 2.69 -1.03 21.27
C LEU A 414 3.63 -2.10 21.85
N ASN A 415 3.66 -2.26 23.18
CA ASN A 415 4.52 -3.22 23.88
C ASN A 415 3.76 -4.39 24.52
N ALA A 416 2.43 -4.33 24.57
CA ALA A 416 1.64 -5.39 25.15
C ALA A 416 1.79 -6.71 24.37
N ASN A 417 1.88 -7.83 25.10
CA ASN A 417 2.08 -9.14 24.49
C ASN A 417 0.98 -9.51 23.48
N PHE A 418 -0.27 -9.08 23.71
CA PHE A 418 -1.40 -9.40 22.82
C PHE A 418 -1.54 -8.43 21.64
N THR A 419 -0.80 -7.33 21.61
CA THR A 419 -0.79 -6.38 20.48
C THR A 419 0.37 -6.63 19.53
N ASN A 420 1.09 -7.75 19.71
CA ASN A 420 2.12 -8.16 18.77
C ASN A 420 1.54 -8.38 17.37
N THR A 421 2.35 -8.11 16.34
CA THR A 421 1.97 -8.23 14.93
C THR A 421 1.70 -9.67 14.47
N ALA A 422 1.80 -10.67 15.34
CA ALA A 422 1.44 -12.06 15.09
C ALA A 422 0.11 -12.48 15.72
N ASN A 423 -0.45 -11.68 16.64
CA ASN A 423 -1.66 -12.03 17.34
C ASN A 423 -2.90 -11.70 16.50
N PHE A 424 -3.76 -12.69 16.30
CA PHE A 424 -4.99 -12.59 15.52
C PHE A 424 -6.24 -12.94 16.31
N VAL A 425 -6.07 -13.17 17.60
CA VAL A 425 -7.12 -13.58 18.52
C VAL A 425 -7.16 -12.56 19.65
N TYR A 426 -8.24 -11.80 19.69
CA TYR A 426 -8.47 -10.78 20.69
C TYR A 426 -9.73 -11.14 21.46
N THR A 427 -9.70 -10.94 22.77
CA THR A 427 -10.93 -10.91 23.56
C THR A 427 -11.65 -9.58 23.36
N THR A 428 -12.95 -9.55 23.63
CA THR A 428 -13.74 -8.31 23.57
C THR A 428 -13.16 -7.22 24.46
N GLU A 429 -12.63 -7.59 25.64
CA GLU A 429 -11.99 -6.67 26.58
C GLU A 429 -10.71 -6.06 26.00
N GLN A 430 -9.89 -6.86 25.32
CA GLN A 430 -8.67 -6.39 24.66
C GLN A 430 -8.99 -5.41 23.53
N VAL A 431 -9.99 -5.70 22.71
CA VAL A 431 -10.45 -4.79 21.64
C VAL A 431 -10.98 -3.48 22.24
N ASN A 432 -11.82 -3.57 23.27
CA ASN A 432 -12.39 -2.40 23.93
C ASN A 432 -11.31 -1.52 24.57
N LEU A 433 -10.29 -2.12 25.19
CA LEU A 433 -9.17 -1.40 25.78
C LEU A 433 -8.41 -0.60 24.71
N MET A 434 -8.03 -1.24 23.59
CA MET A 434 -7.35 -0.56 22.48
C MET A 434 -8.20 0.56 21.89
N PHE A 435 -9.49 0.31 21.67
CA PHE A 435 -10.43 1.32 21.17
C PHE A 435 -10.54 2.52 22.10
N ASN A 436 -10.64 2.30 23.41
CA ASN A 436 -10.76 3.38 24.39
C ASN A 436 -9.49 4.25 24.44
N VAL A 437 -8.29 3.66 24.33
CA VAL A 437 -7.05 4.42 24.19
C VAL A 437 -7.06 5.26 22.91
N ALA A 438 -7.39 4.65 21.77
CA ALA A 438 -7.41 5.35 20.48
C ALA A 438 -8.43 6.48 20.43
N LYS A 439 -9.56 6.33 21.13
CA LYS A 439 -10.61 7.35 21.24
C LYS A 439 -10.24 8.50 22.19
N GLN A 440 -9.44 8.21 23.22
CA GLN A 440 -9.05 9.18 24.24
C GLN A 440 -7.82 10.01 23.82
N ASN A 441 -6.92 9.41 23.04
CA ASN A 441 -5.88 10.11 22.28
C ASN A 441 -6.54 10.98 21.21
#